data_AF-A0A6P0Z657-F1
#
_entry.id   AF-A0A6P0Z657-F1
#
_cell.length_a   1.000
_cell.length_b   1.000
_cell.length_c   1.000
_cell.angle_alpha   90.00
_cell.angle_beta   90.00
_cell.angle_gamma   90.00
#
_symmetry.space_group_name_H-M   'P 1'
#
loop_
_entity.id
_entity.type
_entity.pdbx_description
1 polymer ?
#
loop_
_entity_poly.entity_id
_entity_poly.type
_entity_poly.pdbx_seq_one_letter_code
_entity_poly.pdbx_strand_id
1 'polypeptide(L)' 'MSELILFWHRRDLRISDNVGLALACQQSSKIVGVFCFDPHILKRDDIAPARVT' A
#
# COMPACT_ATOMS: atom_id res chain seq x y z
N MET A 1 9.76 8.86 -21.44
CA MET A 1 9.84 9.20 -20.01
C MET A 1 9.21 8.03 -19.26
N SER A 2 9.80 7.47 -18.19
CA SER A 2 9.11 6.41 -17.45
C SER A 2 7.93 6.99 -16.69
N GLU A 3 6.75 6.37 -16.84
CA GLU A 3 5.52 6.74 -16.13
C GLU A 3 5.66 6.45 -14.64
N LEU A 4 5.21 7.37 -13.79
CA LEU A 4 5.23 7.17 -12.35
C LEU A 4 4.09 6.23 -11.94
N ILE A 5 4.41 5.15 -11.23
CA ILE A 5 3.41 4.25 -10.65
C ILE A 5 3.25 4.58 -9.15
N LEU A 6 2.01 4.82 -8.73
CA LEU A 6 1.64 4.83 -7.31
C LEU A 6 1.20 3.43 -6.90
N PHE A 7 2.01 2.78 -6.06
CA PHE A 7 1.70 1.43 -5.56
C PHE A 7 0.98 1.52 -4.20
N TRP A 8 -0.33 1.28 -4.19
CA TRP A 8 -1.14 1.41 -2.98
C TRP A 8 -1.15 0.13 -2.14
N HIS A 9 -0.45 0.17 -1.00
CA HIS A 9 -0.56 -0.86 0.02
C HIS A 9 -1.89 -0.68 0.79
N ARG A 10 -2.79 -1.66 0.73
CA ARG A 10 -4.07 -1.64 1.50
C ARG A 10 -4.11 -2.58 2.71
N ARG A 11 -3.27 -3.62 2.70
CA ARG A 11 -3.17 -4.64 3.76
C ARG A 11 -1.74 -5.14 3.84
N ASP A 12 -1.19 -5.39 2.67
CA ASP A 12 0.10 -6.04 2.52
C ASP A 12 1.26 -5.04 2.55
N LEU A 13 1.68 -4.69 3.77
CA LEU A 13 2.76 -3.74 4.05
C LEU A 13 4.14 -4.40 3.95
N ARG A 14 4.38 -5.14 2.86
CA ARG A 14 5.66 -5.80 2.60
C ARG A 14 6.22 -5.42 1.24
N ILE A 15 7.55 -5.44 1.17
CA ILE A 15 8.34 -5.15 -0.04
C ILE A 15 8.82 -6.45 -0.71
N SER A 16 9.23 -7.43 0.10
CA SER A 16 9.56 -8.78 -0.39
C SER A 16 8.30 -9.62 -0.58
N ASP A 17 8.34 -10.52 -1.56
CA ASP A 17 7.23 -11.45 -1.87
C ASP A 17 5.87 -10.74 -2.05
N ASN A 18 5.90 -9.62 -2.77
CA ASN A 18 4.72 -8.86 -3.14
C ASN A 18 4.57 -8.87 -4.67
N VAL A 19 3.68 -9.74 -5.16
CA VAL A 19 3.44 -9.93 -6.61
C VAL A 19 3.04 -8.62 -7.28
N GLY A 20 2.21 -7.80 -6.62
CA GLY A 20 1.80 -6.50 -7.17
C GLY A 20 2.97 -5.53 -7.32
N LEU A 21 3.83 -5.46 -6.31
CA LEU A 21 5.02 -4.60 -6.36
C LEU A 21 6.01 -5.11 -7.40
N ALA A 22 6.20 -6.43 -7.50
CA ALA A 22 7.06 -7.04 -8.52
C ALA A 22 6.58 -6.71 -9.94
N LEU A 23 5.27 -6.79 -10.20
CA LEU A 23 4.68 -6.41 -11.49
C LEU A 23 4.84 -4.91 -11.77
N ALA A 24 4.67 -4.04 -10.76
CA ALA A 24 4.91 -2.61 -10.92
C ALA A 24 6.37 -2.32 -11.30
N CYS A 25 7.34 -2.98 -10.65
CA CYS A 25 8.77 -2.87 -10.94
C CYS A 25 9.14 -3.32 -12.37
N GLN A 26 8.37 -4.25 -12.96
CA GLN A 26 8.56 -4.65 -14.36
C GLN A 26 8.04 -3.59 -15.34
N GLN A 27 7.06 -2.77 -14.94
CA GLN A 27 6.44 -1.75 -15.79
C GLN A 27 7.17 -0.40 -15.74
N SER A 28 7.69 -0.02 -14.57
CA SER A 28 8.38 1.26 -14.40
C SER A 28 9.50 1.19 -13.37
N SER A 29 10.58 1.92 -13.64
CA SER A 29 11.63 2.21 -12.66
C SER A 29 11.26 3.34 -11.69
N LYS A 30 10.14 4.03 -11.89
CA LYS A 30 9.63 5.11 -11.03
C LYS A 30 8.40 4.63 -10.29
N ILE A 31 8.58 4.21 -9.05
CA ILE A 31 7.50 3.71 -8.19
C ILE A 31 7.53 4.43 -6.85
N VAL A 32 6.36 4.83 -6.38
CA VAL A 32 6.16 5.36 -5.04
C VAL A 32 5.14 4.48 -4.33
N GLY A 33 5.57 3.83 -3.24
CA GLY A 33 4.66 3.13 -2.34
C GLY A 33 3.81 4.12 -1.56
N VAL A 34 2.50 3.89 -1.51
CA VAL A 34 1.53 4.72 -0.79
C VAL A 34 0.73 3.86 0.16
N PHE A 35 0.50 4.36 1.37
CA PHE A 35 -0.49 3.84 2.30
C PHE A 35 -1.40 4.99 2.73
N CYS A 36 -2.70 4.77 2.82
CA CYS A 36 -3.67 5.80 3.19
C CYS A 36 -4.26 5.47 4.56
N PHE A 37 -3.99 6.33 5.55
CA PHE A 37 -4.66 6.29 6.85
C PHE A 37 -6.02 6.96 6.74
N ASP A 38 -7.02 6.19 6.31
CA ASP A 38 -8.40 6.66 6.19
C ASP A 38 -9.12 6.58 7.55
N PRO A 39 -9.51 7.70 8.17
CA PRO A 39 -10.23 7.68 9.45
C PRO A 39 -11.56 6.92 9.37
N HIS A 40 -12.22 6.88 8.22
CA HIS A 40 -13.46 6.11 8.03
C HIS A 40 -13.23 4.60 8.04
N ILE A 41 -12.01 4.14 7.78
CA ILE A 41 -11.61 2.73 7.95
C ILE A 41 -11.12 2.51 9.37
N LEU A 42 -10.23 3.37 9.87
CA LEU A 42 -9.54 3.19 11.15
C LEU A 42 -10.46 3.32 12.37
N LYS A 43 -11.57 4.04 12.25
CA LYS A 43 -12.54 4.28 13.34
C LYS A 43 -13.81 3.41 13.24
N ARG A 44 -13.83 2.37 12.41
CA ARG A 44 -14.98 1.45 12.33
C ARG A 44 -15.07 0.61 13.59
N ASP A 45 -16.29 0.24 13.96
CA ASP A 45 -16.58 -0.56 15.16
C ASP A 45 -15.95 -1.98 15.12
N ASP A 46 -15.60 -2.48 13.94
CA ASP A 46 -14.93 -3.77 13.74
C ASP A 46 -13.40 -3.70 13.82
N ILE A 47 -12.83 -2.54 14.15
CA ILE A 47 -11.39 -2.33 14.31
C ILE A 47 -11.06 -2.16 15.79
N ALA A 48 -10.41 -3.17 16.36
CA ALA A 48 -9.92 -3.10 17.73
C ALA A 48 -8.83 -2.01 17.89
N PRO A 49 -8.79 -1.27 19.01
CA PRO A 49 -7.79 -0.24 19.26
C PRO A 49 -6.35 -0.71 19.10
N ALA A 50 -6.04 -1.93 19.56
CA ALA A 50 -4.71 -2.55 19.46
C ALA A 50 -4.21 -2.76 18.01
N ARG A 51 -5.06 -2.56 16.99
CA ARG A 51 -4.66 -2.60 15.58
C ARG A 51 -4.22 -1.24 15.02
N VAL A 52 -4.38 -0.16 15.78
CA VAL A 52 -4.13 1.23 15.35
C VAL A 52 -3.17 1.96 16.29
N THR A 53 -3.19 1.67 17.60
CA THR A 53 -2.31 2.25 18.63
C THR A 53 -0.97 1.55 18.79
#